data_AF-A0A2G9HY62-F1
#
_entry.id   AF-A0A2G9HY62-F1
#
_cell.length_a   1.000
_cell.length_b   1.000
_cell.length_c   1.000
_cell.angle_alpha   90.00
_cell.angle_beta   90.00
_cell.angle_gamma   90.00
#
_symmetry.space_group_name_H-M   'P 1'
#
loop_
_entity.id
_entity.type
_entity.pdbx_description
1 polymer ?
#
loop_
_entity_poly.entity_id
_entity_poly.type
_entity_poly.pdbx_seq_one_letter_code
_entity_poly.pdbx_strand_id
1 'polypeptide(L)'
;MIIALVPKNLTGLFSRNASSVCKFHASLSLSRRFFSSSSEKELVTNPAVFDFLLHKHHFSPQSGFSNTQLEKILKYRPRYLQVSLDASLKPKIKTFQDLGFSSNDIAKIISSNPVILDSNPNTRAVPAQSVLEGLLGSNDDVAKLLRKSARFLTTDLEKTVMPNIELLESYGISMERIVRFLITYPRFVLRKPESLRQSADKAQDMGMFIHAVRVVASMSSKTWEAKLQAFRNFGFSEGEIMTMLRKAPTLFAGSVEKI
;
A
#
# COMPACT_ATOMS: atom_id res chain seq x y z
N MET A 1 -29.12 -0.14 37.13
CA MET A 1 -28.87 -0.82 38.43
C MET A 1 -28.52 -2.26 38.07
N ILE A 2 -27.25 -2.64 37.94
CA ILE A 2 -26.31 -2.95 39.04
C ILE A 2 -24.88 -2.62 38.59
N ILE A 3 -24.14 -2.02 39.53
CA ILE A 3 -22.73 -1.66 39.53
C ILE A 3 -21.92 -2.84 40.09
N ALA A 4 -20.66 -3.01 39.63
CA ALA A 4 -19.46 -3.46 40.37
C ALA A 4 -18.58 -4.35 39.48
N LEU A 5 -17.25 -4.39 39.55
CA LEU A 5 -16.21 -3.65 40.26
C LEU A 5 -14.88 -4.05 39.57
N VAL A 6 -13.98 -3.10 39.40
CA VAL A 6 -12.58 -3.31 38.99
C VAL A 6 -11.81 -3.98 40.14
N PRO A 7 -10.73 -4.72 39.86
CA PRO A 7 -9.46 -4.32 40.47
C PRO A 7 -8.30 -4.21 39.47
N LYS A 8 -7.49 -3.18 39.73
CA LYS A 8 -6.20 -2.86 39.11
C LYS A 8 -5.07 -3.68 39.76
N ASN A 9 -3.94 -3.71 39.05
CA ASN A 9 -2.57 -4.00 39.48
C ASN A 9 -2.14 -5.46 39.59
N LEU A 10 -1.11 -5.79 38.80
CA LEU A 10 0.08 -6.52 39.27
C LEU A 10 1.27 -6.11 38.39
N THR A 11 1.98 -5.10 38.88
CA THR A 11 3.37 -4.81 38.55
C THR A 11 4.27 -5.75 39.34
N GLY A 12 5.27 -6.34 38.69
CA GLY A 12 6.53 -6.70 39.36
C GLY A 12 7.03 -8.13 39.14
N LEU A 13 8.32 -8.17 38.77
CA LEU A 13 9.28 -9.27 38.92
C LEU A 13 9.27 -10.34 37.82
N PHE A 14 10.20 -10.20 36.86
CA PHE A 14 11.38 -11.08 36.83
C PHE A 14 12.58 -10.34 36.23
N SER A 15 13.60 -10.20 37.06
CA SER A 15 14.94 -9.72 36.74
C SER A 15 15.82 -10.91 36.34
N ARG A 16 16.66 -10.68 35.33
CA ARG A 16 17.98 -11.28 35.04
C ARG A 16 18.10 -12.83 35.09
N ASN A 17 18.42 -13.41 33.93
CA ASN A 17 19.69 -14.14 33.83
C ASN A 17 20.24 -14.14 32.40
N ALA A 18 21.52 -13.79 32.31
CA ALA A 18 22.35 -13.87 31.13
C ALA A 18 23.04 -15.24 31.10
N SER A 19 23.08 -15.89 29.92
CA SER A 19 24.22 -16.68 29.42
C SER A 19 23.78 -17.61 28.28
N SER A 20 24.17 -17.26 27.06
CA SER A 20 24.64 -18.19 26.00
C SER A 20 24.71 -17.42 24.68
N VAL A 21 25.76 -16.58 24.57
CA VAL A 21 26.22 -16.09 23.28
C VAL A 21 26.90 -17.27 22.58
N CYS A 22 26.16 -17.99 21.74
CA CYS A 22 26.79 -18.85 20.74
C CYS A 22 27.40 -17.95 19.66
N LYS A 23 28.70 -17.69 19.82
CA LYS A 23 29.57 -17.21 18.74
C LYS A 23 29.55 -18.26 17.64
N PHE A 24 29.04 -17.90 16.46
CA PHE A 24 29.38 -18.65 15.25
C PHE A 24 30.11 -17.71 14.30
N HIS A 25 31.40 -17.99 14.13
CA HIS A 25 32.29 -17.36 13.19
C HIS A 25 32.04 -18.02 11.83
N ALA A 26 31.34 -17.34 10.93
CA ALA A 26 31.28 -17.71 9.53
C ALA A 26 31.56 -16.46 8.70
N SER A 27 32.82 -16.34 8.30
CA SER A 27 33.28 -15.32 7.37
C SER A 27 32.71 -15.59 5.98
N LEU A 28 31.72 -14.80 5.56
CA LEU A 28 31.41 -14.61 4.15
C LEU A 28 31.57 -13.12 3.85
N SER A 29 32.71 -12.77 3.28
CA SER A 29 33.03 -11.46 2.73
C SER A 29 32.14 -11.19 1.51
N LEU A 30 30.95 -10.63 1.73
CA LEU A 30 30.21 -9.99 0.65
C LEU A 30 30.81 -8.61 0.43
N SER A 31 31.64 -8.53 -0.62
CA SER A 31 32.32 -7.32 -1.05
C SER A 31 31.32 -6.18 -1.28
N ARG A 32 31.55 -5.05 -0.61
CA ARG A 32 30.85 -3.78 -0.81
C ARG A 32 31.20 -3.22 -2.19
N ARG A 33 30.32 -3.39 -3.17
CA ARG A 33 30.17 -2.45 -4.28
C ARG A 33 28.69 -2.31 -4.58
N PHE A 34 28.17 -1.09 -4.51
CA PHE A 34 27.24 -0.48 -5.46
C PHE A 34 26.69 0.82 -4.86
N PHE A 35 27.50 1.88 -5.01
CA PHE A 35 27.01 3.24 -5.22
C PHE A 35 27.66 3.69 -6.54
N SER A 36 26.89 3.74 -7.63
CA SER A 36 27.00 4.74 -8.70
C SER A 36 25.90 4.51 -9.75
N SER A 37 25.53 5.59 -10.43
CA SER A 37 24.38 5.84 -11.28
C SER A 37 24.40 5.18 -12.66
N SER A 38 23.19 4.95 -13.19
CA SER A 38 22.78 4.93 -14.61
C SER A 38 23.51 4.01 -15.59
N SER A 39 22.90 2.85 -15.89
CA SER A 39 22.46 2.43 -17.23
C SER A 39 22.02 0.96 -17.16
N GLU A 40 20.96 0.63 -17.91
CA GLU A 40 20.45 -0.72 -18.25
C GLU A 40 20.29 -1.74 -17.11
N LYS A 41 19.03 -1.91 -16.66
CA LYS A 41 18.64 -3.04 -15.81
C LYS A 41 18.43 -4.28 -16.68
N GLU A 42 19.52 -5.00 -16.97
CA GLU A 42 19.41 -6.40 -17.33
C GLU A 42 18.75 -7.17 -16.18
N LEU A 43 17.63 -7.82 -16.50
CA LEU A 43 16.91 -8.69 -15.59
C LEU A 43 17.73 -9.98 -15.46
N VAL A 44 18.69 -10.00 -14.54
CA VAL A 44 19.32 -11.26 -14.13
C VAL A 44 18.28 -12.05 -13.33
N THR A 45 17.42 -12.79 -14.04
CA THR A 45 16.76 -13.97 -13.48
C THR A 45 17.90 -14.88 -13.03
N ASN A 46 18.06 -15.10 -11.73
CA ASN A 46 19.16 -15.91 -11.23
C ASN A 46 18.61 -17.31 -10.94
N PRO A 47 18.89 -18.32 -11.79
CA PRO A 47 18.49 -19.70 -11.56
C PRO A 47 18.82 -20.17 -10.13
N ALA A 48 19.91 -19.66 -9.55
CA ALA A 48 20.36 -20.00 -8.22
C ALA A 48 19.36 -19.64 -7.10
N VAL A 49 18.53 -18.61 -7.24
CA VAL A 49 17.55 -18.26 -6.19
C VAL A 49 16.41 -19.26 -6.19
N PHE A 50 15.93 -19.64 -7.37
CA PHE A 50 14.85 -20.61 -7.50
C PHE A 50 15.33 -22.01 -7.12
N ASP A 51 16.51 -22.43 -7.58
CA ASP A 51 17.11 -23.70 -7.20
C ASP A 51 17.37 -23.77 -5.70
N PHE A 52 17.82 -22.66 -5.08
CA PHE A 52 17.95 -22.55 -3.63
C PHE A 52 16.60 -22.67 -2.90
N LEU A 53 15.53 -22.06 -3.41
CA LEU A 53 14.20 -22.16 -2.82
C LEU A 53 13.60 -23.57 -2.95
N LEU A 54 13.75 -24.22 -4.10
CA LEU A 54 13.29 -25.58 -4.32
C LEU A 54 14.10 -26.59 -3.49
N HIS A 55 15.43 -26.49 -3.52
CA HIS A 55 16.31 -27.50 -2.91
C HIS A 55 16.46 -27.33 -1.40
N LYS A 56 16.57 -26.09 -0.90
CA LYS A 56 16.80 -25.83 0.53
C LYS A 56 15.50 -25.67 1.32
N HIS A 57 14.45 -25.13 0.69
CA HIS A 57 13.20 -24.79 1.37
C HIS A 57 12.00 -25.63 0.93
N HIS A 58 12.19 -26.59 0.01
CA HIS A 58 11.15 -27.48 -0.53
C HIS A 58 9.89 -26.75 -0.99
N PHE A 59 10.05 -25.51 -1.49
CA PHE A 59 8.92 -24.66 -1.79
C PHE A 59 8.10 -25.21 -2.97
N SER A 60 6.81 -25.51 -2.73
CA SER A 60 5.97 -26.16 -3.74
C SER A 60 5.43 -25.17 -4.80
N PRO A 61 5.50 -25.51 -6.11
CA PRO A 61 4.88 -24.75 -7.20
C PRO A 61 3.35 -24.58 -7.07
N GLN A 62 2.70 -25.38 -6.21
CA GLN A 62 1.24 -25.34 -5.98
C GLN A 62 0.77 -24.01 -5.35
N SER A 63 1.69 -23.20 -4.86
CA SER A 63 1.41 -21.87 -4.30
C SER A 63 0.95 -20.84 -5.35
N GLY A 64 1.07 -21.12 -6.65
CA GLY A 64 0.63 -20.24 -7.74
C GLY A 64 1.55 -19.05 -8.03
N PHE A 65 2.74 -19.00 -7.40
CA PHE A 65 3.74 -17.95 -7.64
C PHE A 65 4.68 -18.33 -8.77
N SER A 66 4.96 -17.38 -9.66
CA SER A 66 6.04 -17.48 -10.63
C SER A 66 7.41 -17.14 -10.01
N ASN A 67 8.48 -17.58 -10.67
CA ASN A 67 9.85 -17.34 -10.22
C ASN A 67 10.14 -15.85 -10.01
N THR A 68 9.71 -15.01 -10.96
CA THR A 68 9.90 -13.55 -10.88
C THR A 68 9.15 -12.92 -9.69
N GLN A 69 7.99 -13.45 -9.32
CA GLN A 69 7.25 -13.00 -8.14
C GLN A 69 7.96 -13.39 -6.84
N LEU A 70 8.49 -14.61 -6.76
CA LEU A 70 9.27 -15.07 -5.60
C LEU A 70 10.56 -14.27 -5.45
N GLU A 71 11.31 -14.09 -6.52
CA GLU A 71 12.52 -13.25 -6.53
C GLU A 71 12.21 -11.83 -6.03
N LYS A 72 11.11 -11.24 -6.48
CA LYS A 72 10.66 -9.91 -6.04
C LYS A 72 10.36 -9.88 -4.53
N ILE A 73 9.69 -10.90 -4.00
CA ILE A 73 9.40 -11.02 -2.56
C ILE A 73 10.71 -11.10 -1.78
N LEU A 74 11.63 -11.99 -2.17
CA LEU A 74 12.90 -12.19 -1.48
C LEU A 74 13.80 -10.95 -1.53
N LYS A 75 13.85 -10.27 -2.68
CA LYS A 75 14.60 -9.01 -2.83
C LYS A 75 14.09 -7.93 -1.87
N TYR A 76 12.77 -7.84 -1.69
CA TYR A 76 12.17 -6.85 -0.80
C TYR A 76 12.19 -7.28 0.68
N ARG A 77 12.22 -8.59 0.95
CA ARG A 77 12.19 -9.20 2.28
C ARG A 77 13.19 -10.35 2.39
N PRO A 78 14.50 -10.05 2.48
CA PRO A 78 15.56 -11.07 2.51
C PRO A 78 15.48 -11.99 3.75
N ARG A 79 14.73 -11.60 4.80
CA ARG A 79 14.43 -12.46 5.96
C ARG A 79 13.80 -13.80 5.55
N TYR A 80 13.06 -13.84 4.45
CA TYR A 80 12.44 -15.05 3.91
C TYR A 80 13.45 -16.03 3.27
N LEU A 81 14.72 -15.65 3.13
CA LEU A 81 15.81 -16.57 2.77
C LEU A 81 16.26 -17.44 3.95
N GLN A 82 16.02 -16.98 5.18
CA GLN A 82 16.49 -17.60 6.42
C GLN A 82 15.44 -18.49 7.08
N VAL A 83 14.17 -18.26 6.78
CA VAL A 83 13.04 -19.07 7.28
C VAL A 83 12.48 -19.95 6.17
N SER A 84 11.89 -21.09 6.53
CA SER A 84 11.16 -21.91 5.56
C SER A 84 10.04 -21.08 4.92
N LEU A 85 10.12 -20.88 3.61
CA LEU A 85 9.06 -20.23 2.84
C LEU A 85 7.74 -20.98 3.01
N ASP A 86 7.79 -22.30 3.00
CA ASP A 86 6.61 -23.13 3.20
C ASP A 86 5.96 -22.88 4.56
N ALA A 87 6.74 -22.93 5.65
CA ALA A 87 6.20 -22.71 6.99
C ALA A 87 5.66 -21.28 7.20
N SER A 88 6.24 -20.29 6.52
CA SER A 88 5.91 -18.87 6.71
C SER A 88 4.85 -18.33 5.74
N LEU A 89 4.86 -18.76 4.47
CA LEU A 89 3.92 -18.33 3.43
C LEU A 89 2.66 -19.19 3.40
N LYS A 90 2.74 -20.52 3.57
CA LYS A 90 1.55 -21.38 3.45
C LYS A 90 0.40 -20.97 4.38
N PRO A 91 0.62 -20.64 5.67
CA PRO A 91 -0.46 -20.19 6.53
C PRO A 91 -1.11 -18.89 6.02
N LYS A 92 -0.30 -17.97 5.48
CA LYS A 92 -0.81 -16.69 4.95
C LYS A 92 -1.57 -16.88 3.64
N ILE A 93 -1.04 -17.69 2.73
CA ILE A 93 -1.71 -18.07 1.49
C ILE A 93 -3.06 -18.72 1.83
N LYS A 94 -3.08 -19.66 2.77
CA LYS A 94 -4.32 -20.29 3.23
C LYS A 94 -5.32 -19.27 3.74
N THR A 95 -4.90 -18.31 4.58
CA THR A 95 -5.82 -17.24 5.01
C THR A 95 -6.41 -16.47 3.82
N PHE A 96 -5.61 -16.13 2.80
CA PHE A 96 -6.16 -15.46 1.62
C PHE A 96 -7.06 -16.37 0.77
N GLN A 97 -6.84 -17.69 0.77
CA GLN A 97 -7.75 -18.65 0.13
C GLN A 97 -9.07 -18.77 0.88
N ASP A 98 -9.03 -18.83 2.22
CA ASP A 98 -10.21 -18.87 3.09
C ASP A 98 -11.05 -17.58 2.96
N LEU A 99 -10.37 -16.49 2.61
CA LEU A 99 -10.96 -15.20 2.23
C LEU A 99 -11.52 -15.18 0.79
N GLY A 100 -11.44 -16.28 0.04
CA GLY A 100 -12.04 -16.42 -1.29
C GLY A 100 -11.19 -15.91 -2.45
N PHE A 101 -9.91 -15.57 -2.26
CA PHE A 101 -9.04 -15.17 -3.36
C PHE A 101 -8.49 -16.37 -4.13
N SER A 102 -8.43 -16.24 -5.46
CA SER A 102 -7.78 -17.24 -6.32
C SER A 102 -6.26 -17.28 -6.10
N SER A 103 -5.60 -18.42 -6.31
CA SER A 103 -4.14 -18.53 -6.19
C SER A 103 -3.38 -17.49 -7.03
N ASN A 104 -3.90 -17.15 -8.22
CA ASN A 104 -3.35 -16.12 -9.09
C ASN A 104 -3.46 -14.70 -8.48
N ASP A 105 -4.59 -14.39 -7.84
CA ASP A 105 -4.78 -13.11 -7.16
C ASP A 105 -3.88 -12.99 -5.95
N ILE A 106 -3.79 -14.05 -5.14
CA ILE A 106 -2.90 -14.12 -3.98
C ILE A 106 -1.46 -13.86 -4.40
N ALA A 107 -0.99 -14.52 -5.46
CA ALA A 107 0.36 -14.33 -5.98
C ALA A 107 0.59 -12.87 -6.42
N LYS A 108 -0.35 -12.27 -7.15
CA LYS A 108 -0.27 -10.86 -7.59
C LYS A 108 -0.30 -9.87 -6.42
N ILE A 109 -1.20 -10.06 -5.46
CA ILE A 109 -1.37 -9.18 -4.30
C ILE A 109 -0.10 -9.20 -3.45
N ILE A 110 0.38 -10.38 -3.06
CA ILE A 110 1.56 -10.53 -2.20
C ILE A 110 2.83 -10.02 -2.91
N SER A 111 3.03 -10.37 -4.18
CA SER A 111 4.22 -9.92 -4.92
C SER A 111 4.20 -8.43 -5.24
N SER A 112 3.02 -7.78 -5.27
CA SER A 112 2.92 -6.33 -5.44
C SER A 112 3.33 -5.55 -4.19
N ASN A 113 3.07 -6.10 -2.99
CA ASN A 113 3.43 -5.50 -1.72
C ASN A 113 3.83 -6.56 -0.67
N PRO A 114 5.09 -7.04 -0.69
CA PRO A 114 5.55 -8.09 0.22
C PRO A 114 5.48 -7.74 1.71
N VAL A 115 5.23 -6.46 2.07
CA VAL A 115 5.01 -5.99 3.44
C VAL A 115 3.84 -6.72 4.12
N ILE A 116 2.82 -7.15 3.36
CA ILE A 116 1.68 -7.93 3.89
C ILE A 116 2.14 -9.17 4.65
N LEU A 117 3.29 -9.73 4.27
CA LEU A 117 3.82 -10.92 4.90
C LEU A 117 4.38 -10.63 6.31
N ASP A 118 4.66 -9.39 6.67
CA ASP A 118 5.16 -9.06 8.00
C ASP A 118 4.04 -8.93 9.06
N SER A 119 2.79 -8.71 8.65
CA SER A 119 1.66 -8.60 9.55
C SER A 119 0.94 -9.94 9.77
N ASN A 120 0.24 -10.05 10.89
CA ASN A 120 -0.72 -11.14 11.09
C ASN A 120 -1.95 -10.87 10.21
N PRO A 121 -2.32 -11.76 9.27
CA PRO A 121 -3.49 -11.59 8.42
C PRO A 121 -4.79 -11.36 9.21
N ASN A 122 -4.96 -12.01 10.36
CA ASN A 122 -6.18 -11.91 11.17
C ASN A 122 -6.35 -10.52 11.80
N THR A 123 -5.26 -9.77 12.01
CA THR A 123 -5.33 -8.43 12.60
C THR A 123 -5.37 -7.31 11.55
N ARG A 124 -5.12 -7.63 10.27
CA ARG A 124 -5.03 -6.62 9.20
C ARG A 124 -5.82 -6.99 7.95
N ALA A 125 -5.51 -8.13 7.33
CA ALA A 125 -6.14 -8.54 6.08
C ALA A 125 -7.62 -8.87 6.25
N VAL A 126 -7.99 -9.62 7.30
CA VAL A 126 -9.38 -10.03 7.55
C VAL A 126 -10.29 -8.81 7.82
N PRO A 127 -9.95 -7.87 8.74
CA PRO A 127 -10.75 -6.66 8.92
C PRO A 127 -10.80 -5.78 7.65
N ALA A 128 -9.66 -5.62 6.96
CA ALA A 128 -9.61 -4.83 5.74
C ALA A 128 -10.53 -5.40 4.65
N GLN A 129 -10.60 -6.72 4.52
CA GLN A 129 -11.48 -7.35 3.58
C GLN A 129 -12.95 -7.12 3.91
N SER A 130 -13.37 -7.29 5.16
CA SER A 130 -14.75 -7.02 5.58
C SER A 130 -15.20 -5.60 5.21
N VAL A 131 -14.35 -4.60 5.47
CA VAL A 131 -14.61 -3.21 5.04
C VAL A 131 -14.72 -3.10 3.53
N LEU A 132 -13.78 -3.68 2.78
CA LEU A 132 -13.78 -3.60 1.32
C LEU A 132 -14.96 -4.32 0.67
N GLU A 133 -15.40 -5.46 1.21
CA GLU A 133 -16.60 -6.17 0.77
C GLU A 133 -17.85 -5.31 0.97
N GLY A 134 -17.97 -4.65 2.13
CA GLY A 134 -19.07 -3.71 2.39
C GLY A 134 -19.10 -2.52 1.42
N LEU A 135 -17.93 -2.05 0.98
CA LEU A 135 -17.83 -0.91 0.05
C LEU A 135 -18.01 -1.31 -1.43
N LEU A 136 -17.55 -2.49 -1.82
CA LEU A 136 -17.45 -2.92 -3.22
C LEU A 136 -18.52 -3.93 -3.64
N GLY A 137 -19.16 -4.61 -2.68
CA GLY A 137 -20.26 -5.53 -2.94
C GLY A 137 -19.87 -6.88 -3.55
N SER A 138 -18.60 -7.10 -3.95
CA SER A 138 -18.14 -8.39 -4.48
C SER A 138 -16.66 -8.68 -4.21
N ASN A 139 -16.32 -9.95 -3.98
CA ASN A 139 -14.93 -10.40 -3.81
C ASN A 139 -14.08 -10.15 -5.06
N ASP A 140 -14.68 -10.22 -6.25
CA ASP A 140 -14.00 -9.94 -7.51
C ASP A 140 -13.54 -8.49 -7.60
N ASP A 141 -14.36 -7.53 -7.14
CA ASP A 141 -13.99 -6.12 -7.12
C ASP A 141 -12.96 -5.82 -6.02
N VAL A 142 -13.06 -6.49 -4.87
CA VAL A 142 -12.02 -6.46 -3.84
C VAL A 142 -10.70 -6.97 -4.41
N ALA A 143 -10.69 -8.11 -5.10
CA ALA A 143 -9.50 -8.64 -5.75
C ALA A 143 -8.95 -7.68 -6.82
N LYS A 144 -9.81 -7.08 -7.66
CA LYS A 144 -9.42 -6.05 -8.65
C LYS A 144 -8.72 -4.86 -7.99
N LEU A 145 -9.23 -4.38 -6.87
CA LEU A 145 -8.64 -3.29 -6.09
C LEU A 145 -7.28 -3.70 -5.52
N LEU A 146 -7.21 -4.85 -4.85
CA LEU A 146 -6.01 -5.31 -4.15
C LEU A 146 -4.86 -5.63 -5.11
N ARG A 147 -5.17 -6.09 -6.35
CA ARG A 147 -4.16 -6.21 -7.42
C ARG A 147 -3.53 -4.88 -7.81
N LYS A 148 -4.29 -3.77 -7.75
CA LYS A 148 -3.76 -2.41 -8.01
C LYS A 148 -3.04 -1.82 -6.81
N SER A 149 -3.51 -2.12 -5.60
CA SER A 149 -2.94 -1.60 -4.37
C SER A 149 -3.16 -2.55 -3.21
N ALA A 150 -2.20 -3.43 -2.99
CA ALA A 150 -2.19 -4.34 -1.86
C ALA A 150 -1.97 -3.61 -0.50
N ARG A 151 -1.79 -2.28 -0.50
CA ARG A 151 -1.64 -1.46 0.71
C ARG A 151 -2.88 -1.45 1.60
N PHE A 152 -4.08 -1.66 1.05
CA PHE A 152 -5.30 -1.73 1.85
C PHE A 152 -5.22 -2.83 2.93
N LEU A 153 -4.51 -3.93 2.67
CA LEU A 153 -4.32 -5.03 3.62
C LEU A 153 -3.29 -4.72 4.72
N THR A 154 -2.60 -3.59 4.63
CA THR A 154 -1.60 -3.14 5.62
C THR A 154 -1.98 -1.83 6.30
N THR A 155 -3.11 -1.26 5.92
CA THR A 155 -3.63 0.00 6.45
C THR A 155 -4.84 -0.30 7.33
N ASP A 156 -4.98 0.46 8.42
CA ASP A 156 -6.19 0.45 9.23
C ASP A 156 -7.28 1.21 8.47
N LEU A 157 -8.17 0.48 7.79
CA LEU A 157 -9.16 1.07 6.88
C LEU A 157 -10.22 1.86 7.64
N GLU A 158 -10.60 1.42 8.84
CA GLU A 158 -11.53 2.12 9.72
C GLU A 158 -10.99 3.49 10.15
N LYS A 159 -9.67 3.60 10.35
CA LYS A 159 -9.04 4.88 10.74
C LYS A 159 -8.54 5.72 9.57
N THR A 160 -8.60 5.20 8.34
CA THR A 160 -8.03 5.87 7.17
C THR A 160 -9.04 6.04 6.04
N VAL A 161 -9.57 4.93 5.52
CA VAL A 161 -10.45 4.94 4.35
C VAL A 161 -11.85 5.39 4.73
N MET A 162 -12.42 4.88 5.82
CA MET A 162 -13.79 5.26 6.23
C MET A 162 -13.93 6.77 6.50
N PRO A 163 -13.04 7.44 7.27
CA PRO A 163 -13.11 8.88 7.46
C PRO A 163 -12.92 9.68 6.16
N ASN A 164 -12.12 9.14 5.22
CA ASN A 164 -11.95 9.74 3.90
C ASN A 164 -13.21 9.62 3.04
N ILE A 165 -13.94 8.50 3.14
CA ILE A 165 -15.21 8.31 2.44
C ILE A 165 -16.27 9.24 3.02
N GLU A 166 -16.43 9.26 4.35
CA GLU A 166 -17.36 10.16 5.05
C GLU A 166 -17.10 11.63 4.69
N LEU A 167 -15.82 12.03 4.62
CA LEU A 167 -15.42 13.36 4.17
C LEU A 167 -15.93 13.64 2.75
N LEU A 168 -15.71 12.74 1.80
CA LEU A 168 -16.15 12.93 0.41
C LEU A 168 -17.68 12.96 0.29
N GLU A 169 -18.38 12.14 1.07
CA GLU A 169 -19.85 12.18 1.15
C GLU A 169 -20.35 13.50 1.74
N SER A 170 -19.67 14.06 2.74
CA SER A 170 -20.02 15.37 3.32
C SER A 170 -19.91 16.52 2.31
N TYR A 171 -19.08 16.36 1.27
CA TYR A 171 -19.02 17.27 0.12
C TYR A 171 -20.04 16.93 -0.99
N GLY A 172 -21.02 16.06 -0.74
CA GLY A 172 -22.08 15.71 -1.69
C GLY A 172 -21.65 14.76 -2.82
N ILE A 173 -20.52 14.07 -2.68
CA ILE A 173 -20.09 13.07 -3.67
C ILE A 173 -20.81 11.76 -3.38
N SER A 174 -21.55 11.22 -4.36
CA SER A 174 -22.26 9.95 -4.19
C SER A 174 -21.30 8.78 -3.95
N MET A 175 -21.74 7.83 -3.13
CA MET A 175 -21.00 6.62 -2.83
C MET A 175 -20.56 5.86 -4.09
N GLU A 176 -21.43 5.79 -5.12
CA GLU A 176 -21.10 5.19 -6.42
C GLU A 176 -19.87 5.84 -7.08
N ARG A 177 -19.79 7.19 -7.04
CA ARG A 177 -18.63 7.92 -7.58
C ARG A 177 -17.39 7.67 -6.74
N ILE A 178 -17.53 7.62 -5.41
CA ILE A 178 -16.42 7.33 -4.49
C ILE A 178 -15.83 5.95 -4.77
N VAL A 179 -16.68 4.91 -4.88
CA VAL A 179 -16.27 3.54 -5.20
C VAL A 179 -15.55 3.47 -6.55
N ARG A 180 -16.10 4.13 -7.59
CA ARG A 180 -15.46 4.23 -8.90
C ARG A 180 -14.06 4.86 -8.81
N PHE A 181 -13.92 5.90 -8.00
CA PHE A 181 -12.64 6.55 -7.74
C PHE A 181 -11.66 5.68 -6.96
N LEU A 182 -12.14 4.95 -5.96
CA LEU A 182 -11.36 4.05 -5.13
C LEU A 182 -10.74 2.94 -6.00
N ILE A 183 -11.49 2.38 -6.95
CA ILE A 183 -10.98 1.37 -7.91
C ILE A 183 -9.98 1.99 -8.90
N THR A 184 -10.26 3.20 -9.38
CA THR A 184 -9.44 3.86 -10.42
C THR A 184 -8.13 4.43 -9.85
N TYR A 185 -8.20 5.03 -8.67
CA TYR A 185 -7.11 5.74 -8.00
C TYR A 185 -6.95 5.30 -6.54
N PRO A 186 -6.64 4.03 -6.27
CA PRO A 186 -6.65 3.45 -4.92
C PRO A 186 -5.80 4.19 -3.88
N ARG A 187 -4.71 4.82 -4.31
CA ARG A 187 -3.82 5.58 -3.40
C ARG A 187 -4.44 6.87 -2.87
N PHE A 188 -5.49 7.38 -3.52
CA PHE A 188 -6.17 8.61 -3.14
C PHE A 188 -6.83 8.49 -1.76
N VAL A 189 -7.63 7.45 -1.57
CA VAL A 189 -8.37 7.20 -0.30
C VAL A 189 -7.49 6.61 0.80
N LEU A 190 -6.25 6.21 0.49
CA LEU A 190 -5.26 5.74 1.46
C LEU A 190 -4.41 6.87 2.07
N ARG A 191 -4.72 8.13 1.74
CA ARG A 191 -4.10 9.31 2.37
C ARG A 191 -4.53 9.40 3.83
N LYS A 192 -3.69 10.03 4.66
CA LYS A 192 -4.09 10.36 6.04
C LYS A 192 -5.32 11.27 6.01
N PRO A 193 -6.34 11.05 6.86
CA PRO A 193 -7.57 11.85 6.86
C PRO A 193 -7.35 13.36 6.90
N GLU A 194 -6.41 13.82 7.73
CA GLU A 194 -6.10 15.25 7.86
C GLU A 194 -5.51 15.81 6.56
N SER A 195 -4.68 15.03 5.88
CA SER A 195 -4.07 15.43 4.62
C SER A 195 -5.07 15.45 3.47
N LEU A 196 -6.03 14.52 3.45
CA LEU A 196 -7.10 14.53 2.46
C LEU A 196 -8.03 15.72 2.69
N ARG A 197 -8.41 15.98 3.95
CA ARG A 197 -9.21 17.14 4.35
C ARG A 197 -8.61 18.46 3.88
N GLN A 198 -7.33 18.71 4.18
CA GLN A 198 -6.63 19.91 3.70
C GLN A 198 -6.66 20.05 2.17
N SER A 199 -6.58 18.93 1.45
CA SER A 199 -6.65 18.93 -0.01
C SER A 199 -8.07 19.18 -0.51
N ALA A 200 -9.08 18.73 0.24
CA ALA A 200 -10.48 18.92 -0.07
C ALA A 200 -10.94 20.36 0.20
N ASP A 201 -10.59 20.93 1.35
CA ASP A 201 -10.85 22.34 1.69
C ASP A 201 -10.26 23.26 0.61
N LYS A 202 -8.99 23.04 0.26
CA LYS A 202 -8.32 23.81 -0.82
C LYS A 202 -9.02 23.67 -2.18
N ALA A 203 -9.57 22.50 -2.51
CA ALA A 203 -10.29 22.30 -3.77
C ALA A 203 -11.71 22.89 -3.72
N GLN A 204 -12.33 22.93 -2.54
CA GLN A 204 -13.62 23.57 -2.33
C GLN A 204 -13.53 25.08 -2.52
N ASP A 205 -12.47 25.72 -2.01
CA ASP A 205 -12.18 27.15 -2.28
C ASP A 205 -12.06 27.45 -3.78
N MET A 206 -11.70 26.44 -4.57
CA MET A 206 -11.58 26.52 -6.04
C MET A 206 -12.90 26.20 -6.79
N GLY A 207 -13.95 25.77 -6.08
CA GLY A 207 -15.24 25.36 -6.63
C GLY A 207 -15.23 23.98 -7.29
N MET A 208 -14.52 23.01 -6.71
CA MET A 208 -14.19 21.74 -7.38
C MET A 208 -14.44 20.50 -6.52
N PHE A 209 -14.93 19.41 -7.13
CA PHE A 209 -15.44 18.26 -6.37
C PHE A 209 -14.45 17.13 -6.07
N ILE A 210 -14.02 16.30 -7.03
CA ILE A 210 -13.24 15.08 -6.70
C ILE A 210 -11.97 14.88 -7.52
N HIS A 211 -11.99 15.15 -8.84
CA HIS A 211 -10.76 15.06 -9.65
C HIS A 211 -9.72 16.10 -9.24
N ALA A 212 -10.17 17.28 -8.83
CA ALA A 212 -9.32 18.35 -8.33
C ALA A 212 -8.72 17.99 -6.97
N VAL A 213 -9.55 17.52 -6.02
CA VAL A 213 -9.08 17.04 -4.71
C VAL A 213 -8.00 16.00 -4.90
N ARG A 214 -8.20 15.04 -5.82
CA ARG A 214 -7.18 14.04 -6.17
C ARG A 214 -5.89 14.67 -6.69
N VAL A 215 -5.98 15.64 -7.59
CA VAL A 215 -4.81 16.30 -8.18
C VAL A 215 -4.06 17.11 -7.12
N VAL A 216 -4.75 17.96 -6.37
CA VAL A 216 -4.18 18.73 -5.26
C VAL A 216 -3.56 17.79 -4.23
N ALA A 217 -4.26 16.72 -3.84
CA ALA A 217 -3.72 15.71 -2.92
C ALA A 217 -2.48 15.00 -3.48
N SER A 218 -2.30 14.89 -4.80
CA SER A 218 -1.16 14.16 -5.36
C SER A 218 0.19 14.87 -5.19
N MET A 219 0.23 16.13 -4.73
CA MET A 219 1.46 16.92 -4.65
C MET A 219 1.51 17.84 -3.42
N SER A 220 2.67 18.44 -3.18
CA SER A 220 2.84 19.42 -2.10
C SER A 220 2.27 20.79 -2.49
N SER A 221 1.96 21.64 -1.51
CA SER A 221 1.55 23.03 -1.76
C SER A 221 2.59 23.80 -2.57
N LYS A 222 3.89 23.54 -2.34
CA LYS A 222 4.99 24.13 -3.12
C LYS A 222 4.94 23.69 -4.58
N THR A 223 4.76 22.40 -4.84
CA THR A 223 4.63 21.85 -6.19
C THR A 223 3.40 22.40 -6.90
N TRP A 224 2.30 22.51 -6.18
CA TRP A 224 1.06 23.11 -6.71
C TRP A 224 1.29 24.56 -7.14
N GLU A 225 1.89 25.39 -6.29
CA GLU A 225 2.15 26.79 -6.60
C GLU A 225 3.11 26.96 -7.78
N ALA A 226 4.16 26.11 -7.85
CA ALA A 226 5.07 26.11 -8.99
C ALA A 226 4.36 25.82 -10.32
N LYS A 227 3.33 24.97 -10.32
CA LYS A 227 2.53 24.70 -11.53
C LYS A 227 1.63 25.87 -11.90
N LEU A 228 0.97 26.49 -10.91
CA LEU A 228 0.19 27.70 -11.17
C LEU A 228 1.08 28.80 -11.77
N GLN A 229 2.28 28.97 -11.21
CA GLN A 229 3.26 29.93 -11.73
C GLN A 229 3.72 29.60 -13.15
N ALA A 230 3.88 28.32 -13.50
CA ALA A 230 4.20 27.93 -14.88
C ALA A 230 3.13 28.42 -15.86
N PHE A 231 1.84 28.18 -15.57
CA PHE A 231 0.76 28.69 -16.41
C PHE A 231 0.74 30.23 -16.48
N ARG A 232 0.99 30.93 -15.36
CA ARG A 232 1.10 32.40 -15.37
C ARG A 232 2.23 32.87 -16.30
N ASN A 233 3.38 32.19 -16.28
CA ASN A 233 4.52 32.50 -17.15
C ASN A 233 4.20 32.27 -18.63
N PHE A 234 3.25 31.38 -18.96
CA PHE A 234 2.72 31.20 -20.31
C PHE A 234 1.63 32.22 -20.70
N GLY A 235 1.31 33.18 -19.81
CA GLY A 235 0.37 34.26 -20.08
C GLY A 235 -1.09 33.97 -19.70
N PHE A 236 -1.38 32.84 -19.04
CA PHE A 236 -2.74 32.56 -18.57
C PHE A 236 -3.07 33.40 -17.34
N SER A 237 -4.24 34.03 -17.35
CA SER A 237 -4.82 34.71 -16.19
C SER A 237 -5.33 33.72 -15.13
N GLU A 238 -5.51 34.18 -13.88
CA GLU A 238 -6.10 33.36 -12.82
C GLU A 238 -7.46 32.78 -13.21
N GLY A 239 -8.30 33.57 -13.90
CA GLY A 239 -9.61 33.10 -14.38
C GLY A 239 -9.52 31.96 -15.39
N GLU A 240 -8.54 32.03 -16.31
CA GLU A 240 -8.30 30.98 -17.30
C GLU A 240 -7.73 29.72 -16.67
N ILE A 241 -6.74 29.86 -15.78
CA ILE A 241 -6.16 28.74 -15.03
C ILE A 241 -7.25 27.99 -14.27
N MET A 242 -8.12 28.73 -13.57
CA MET A 242 -9.25 28.13 -12.85
C MET A 242 -10.27 27.47 -13.80
N THR A 243 -10.47 28.01 -14.98
CA THR A 243 -11.33 27.39 -16.02
C THR A 243 -10.72 26.09 -16.55
N MET A 244 -9.41 26.08 -16.84
CA MET A 244 -8.67 24.88 -17.26
C MET A 244 -8.70 23.82 -16.17
N LEU A 245 -8.51 24.22 -14.92
CA LEU A 245 -8.53 23.33 -13.78
C LEU A 245 -9.91 22.68 -13.60
N ARG A 246 -11.01 23.43 -13.77
CA ARG A 246 -12.40 22.89 -13.72
C ARG A 246 -12.70 21.93 -14.87
N LYS A 247 -12.29 22.26 -16.09
CA LYS A 247 -12.58 21.47 -17.30
C LYS A 247 -11.67 20.24 -17.43
N ALA A 248 -10.41 20.37 -17.03
CA ALA A 248 -9.37 19.37 -17.25
C ALA A 248 -8.33 19.34 -16.10
N PRO A 249 -8.73 18.96 -14.87
CA PRO A 249 -7.84 18.97 -13.71
C PRO A 249 -6.62 18.05 -13.87
N THR A 250 -6.70 17.03 -14.73
CA THR A 250 -5.58 16.14 -15.04
C THR A 250 -4.40 16.83 -15.70
N LEU A 251 -4.57 17.99 -16.35
CA LEU A 251 -3.46 18.79 -16.88
C LEU A 251 -2.48 19.18 -15.78
N PHE A 252 -3.00 19.45 -14.58
CA PHE A 252 -2.20 19.83 -13.42
C PHE A 252 -1.57 18.62 -12.71
N ALA A 253 -1.80 17.39 -13.16
CA ALA A 253 -1.17 16.19 -12.59
C ALA A 253 0.25 15.93 -13.13
N GLY A 254 0.58 16.44 -14.32
CA GLY A 254 1.91 16.30 -14.96
C GLY A 254 3.01 17.08 -14.21
N SER A 255 4.29 16.80 -14.46
CA SER A 255 5.37 17.57 -13.83
C SER A 255 5.44 18.99 -14.38
N VAL A 256 6.08 19.92 -13.67
CA VAL A 256 6.17 21.33 -14.09
C VAL A 256 6.85 21.45 -15.46
N GLU A 257 7.82 20.58 -15.75
CA GLU A 257 8.57 20.55 -17.01
C GLU A 257 7.73 20.08 -18.21
N LYS A 258 6.55 19.50 -17.96
CA LYS A 258 5.62 19.02 -18.99
C LYS A 258 4.42 19.96 -19.19
N ILE A 259 4.36 21.04 -18.41
CA ILE A 259 3.40 22.14 -18.56
C ILE A 259 4.04 23.17 -19.48
#